data_AF-A0A9E4KF12-F1
#
_entry.id   AF-A0A9E4KF12-F1
#
_cell.length_a   1.000
_cell.length_b   1.000
_cell.length_c   1.000
_cell.angle_alpha   90.00
_cell.angle_beta   90.00
_cell.angle_gamma   90.00
#
_symmetry.space_group_name_H-M   'P 1'
#
loop_
_entity.id
_entity.type
_entity.pdbx_description
1 polymer ?
#
loop_
_entity_poly.entity_id
_entity_poly.type
_entity_poly.pdbx_seq_one_letter_code
_entity_poly.pdbx_strand_id
1 'polypeptide(L)'
;MRKSRSHLWRTLLLGLLLMTLNPAFAEVSLNKAVEQAKKRTGGQVISAETRNQDGQRVHNIRILTQDGKVRRLRINANNRGGGNGGRR
;
A
#
# COMPACT_ATOMS: atom_id res chain seq x y z
N MET A 1 -41.49 12.76 49.74
CA MET A 1 -41.14 13.37 48.44
C MET A 1 -39.66 13.10 48.18
N ARG A 2 -39.21 12.22 47.26
CA ARG A 2 -39.14 12.33 45.78
C ARG A 2 -38.66 13.74 45.35
N LYS A 3 -37.53 13.95 44.66
CA LYS A 3 -36.91 13.09 43.64
C LYS A 3 -35.42 13.44 43.49
N SER A 4 -34.59 12.42 43.67
CA SER A 4 -33.17 12.42 43.36
C SER A 4 -32.94 12.05 41.89
N ARG A 5 -31.78 12.45 41.36
CA ARG A 5 -31.07 11.84 40.22
C ARG A 5 -31.73 11.91 38.84
N SER A 6 -31.27 12.87 38.06
CA SER A 6 -31.03 12.81 36.61
C SER A 6 -30.60 14.23 36.27
N HIS A 7 -29.40 14.49 35.74
CA HIS A 7 -29.23 14.67 34.30
C HIS A 7 -27.79 14.42 33.81
N LEU A 8 -26.90 13.89 34.66
CA LEU A 8 -25.48 13.70 34.31
C LEU A 8 -25.18 12.49 33.39
N TRP A 9 -26.17 11.65 33.07
CA TRP A 9 -25.98 10.56 32.10
C TRP A 9 -26.20 11.02 30.66
N ARG A 10 -27.09 11.99 30.42
CA ARG A 10 -27.63 12.27 29.08
C ARG A 10 -26.63 12.93 28.11
N THR A 11 -25.48 13.37 28.59
CA THR A 11 -24.45 14.04 27.77
C THR A 11 -23.30 13.12 27.35
N LEU A 12 -23.38 11.81 27.61
CA LEU A 12 -22.30 10.85 27.30
C LEU A 12 -22.55 10.00 26.04
N LEU A 13 -23.38 10.48 25.11
CA LEU A 13 -23.79 9.71 23.91
C LEU A 13 -23.63 10.45 22.56
N LEU A 14 -22.91 11.58 22.51
CA LEU A 14 -22.68 12.32 21.25
C LEU A 14 -21.20 12.51 20.86
N GLY A 15 -20.26 11.84 21.53
CA GLY A 15 -18.83 11.89 21.21
C GLY A 15 -18.29 10.67 20.44
N LEU A 16 -19.11 9.63 20.23
CA LEU A 16 -18.67 8.32 19.74
C LEU A 16 -19.00 8.08 18.25
N LEU A 17 -19.04 9.14 17.42
CA LEU A 17 -19.41 9.02 15.98
C LEU A 17 -18.29 9.44 15.01
N LEU A 18 -17.10 9.81 15.49
CA LEU A 18 -16.00 10.32 14.63
C LEU A 18 -14.76 9.41 14.57
N MET A 19 -14.80 8.20 15.13
CA MET A 19 -13.60 7.36 15.34
C MET A 19 -13.59 6.06 14.51
N THR A 20 -13.87 6.13 13.21
CA THR A 20 -13.61 4.98 12.32
C THR A 20 -12.96 5.42 11.00
N LEU A 21 -11.94 6.27 11.07
CA LEU A 21 -10.96 6.32 9.98
C LEU A 21 -10.09 5.07 10.12
N ASN A 22 -10.54 3.95 9.57
CA ASN A 22 -9.65 2.85 9.24
C ASN A 22 -8.88 3.29 8.00
N PRO A 23 -7.61 3.72 8.07
CA PRO A 23 -6.83 3.88 6.86
C PRO A 23 -6.66 2.47 6.30
N ALA A 24 -7.44 2.15 5.28
CA ALA A 24 -7.19 0.97 4.47
C ALA A 24 -5.70 1.03 4.07
N PHE A 25 -4.97 -0.03 4.39
CA PHE A 25 -3.63 -0.25 3.88
C PHE A 25 -3.71 -0.17 2.35
N ALA A 26 -3.45 0.98 1.74
CA ALA A 26 -3.45 1.12 0.29
C ALA A 26 -2.18 0.43 -0.17
N GLU A 27 -2.42 -0.79 -0.62
CA GLU A 27 -1.51 -1.60 -1.37
C GLU A 27 -1.10 -0.84 -2.64
N VAL A 28 0.19 -0.88 -2.98
CA VAL A 28 0.67 -0.46 -4.29
C VAL A 28 0.02 -1.37 -5.32
N SER A 29 -0.63 -0.80 -6.33
CA SER A 29 -1.18 -1.60 -7.42
C SER A 29 -0.07 -2.01 -8.39
N LEU A 30 -0.28 -3.11 -9.13
CA LEU A 30 0.65 -3.56 -10.17
C LEU A 30 0.92 -2.45 -11.19
N ASN A 31 -0.11 -1.70 -11.59
CA ASN A 31 0.03 -0.57 -12.52
C ASN A 31 0.92 0.54 -11.94
N LYS A 32 0.76 0.85 -10.64
CA LYS A 32 1.61 1.85 -9.98
C LYS A 32 3.06 1.38 -9.89
N ALA A 33 3.27 0.10 -9.61
CA ALA A 33 4.58 -0.51 -9.59
C ALA A 33 5.23 -0.45 -11.00
N VAL A 34 4.47 -0.70 -12.06
CA VAL A 34 4.89 -0.57 -13.46
C VAL A 34 5.30 0.87 -13.80
N GLU A 35 4.51 1.87 -13.44
CA GLU A 35 4.86 3.28 -13.63
C GLU A 35 6.17 3.63 -12.92
N GLN A 36 6.32 3.18 -11.68
CA GLN A 36 7.52 3.42 -10.89
C GLN A 36 8.74 2.77 -11.53
N ALA A 37 8.60 1.55 -12.04
CA ALA A 37 9.67 0.84 -12.71
C ALA A 37 10.07 1.51 -14.04
N LYS A 38 9.10 2.00 -14.83
CA LYS A 38 9.35 2.82 -16.02
C LYS A 38 10.12 4.10 -15.68
N LYS A 39 9.66 4.86 -14.69
CA LYS A 39 10.32 6.10 -14.24
C LYS A 39 11.76 5.88 -13.76
N ARG A 40 12.04 4.74 -13.13
CA ARG A 40 13.38 4.41 -12.60
C ARG A 40 14.38 3.97 -13.67
N THR A 41 13.91 3.38 -14.77
CA THR A 41 14.78 2.69 -15.74
C THR A 41 14.77 3.31 -17.13
N GLY A 42 13.72 4.06 -17.48
CA GLY A 42 13.53 4.56 -18.85
C GLY A 42 13.32 3.45 -19.89
N GLY A 43 13.13 2.20 -19.47
CA GLY A 43 13.04 1.03 -20.34
C GLY A 43 11.61 0.60 -20.65
N GLN A 44 11.48 -0.38 -21.55
CA GLN A 44 10.20 -0.97 -21.93
C GLN A 44 9.83 -2.12 -21.00
N VAL A 45 8.60 -2.09 -20.47
CA VAL A 45 8.08 -3.19 -19.64
C VAL A 45 7.64 -4.31 -20.57
N ILE A 46 8.21 -5.50 -20.36
CA ILE A 46 7.90 -6.70 -21.16
C ILE A 46 7.01 -7.69 -20.42
N SER A 47 6.97 -7.62 -19.08
CA SER A 47 6.10 -8.45 -18.25
C SER A 47 5.95 -7.82 -16.87
N ALA A 48 4.76 -7.92 -16.29
CA ALA A 48 4.46 -7.47 -14.93
C ALA A 48 3.46 -8.45 -14.32
N GLU A 49 3.77 -8.95 -13.13
CA GLU A 49 2.91 -9.90 -12.41
C GLU A 49 2.97 -9.63 -10.91
N THR A 50 1.92 -10.02 -10.19
CA THR A 50 1.93 -10.02 -8.72
C THR A 50 2.05 -11.45 -8.24
N ARG A 51 3.00 -11.72 -7.34
CA ARG A 51 3.16 -13.01 -6.68
C ARG A 51 3.00 -12.86 -5.18
N ASN A 52 2.50 -13.91 -4.54
CA ASN A 52 2.58 -14.04 -3.09
C ASN A 52 3.86 -14.82 -2.76
N GLN A 53 4.78 -14.19 -2.04
CA GLN A 53 6.05 -14.79 -1.62
C GLN A 53 6.14 -14.62 -0.11
N ASP A 54 6.15 -15.73 0.62
CA ASP A 54 6.26 -15.76 2.09
C ASP A 54 5.20 -14.90 2.81
N GLY A 55 3.96 -14.90 2.29
CA GLY A 55 2.85 -14.10 2.80
C GLY A 55 2.90 -12.63 2.38
N GLN A 56 3.89 -12.22 1.59
CA GLN A 56 4.05 -10.87 1.07
C GLN A 56 3.66 -10.81 -0.41
N ARG A 57 2.79 -9.87 -0.77
CA ARG A 57 2.50 -9.58 -2.18
C ARG A 57 3.65 -8.76 -2.77
N VAL A 58 4.26 -9.30 -3.82
CA VAL A 58 5.40 -8.71 -4.53
C VAL A 58 5.06 -8.58 -6.01
N HIS A 59 5.24 -7.38 -6.55
CA HIS A 59 5.16 -7.14 -7.98
C HIS A 59 6.52 -7.41 -8.62
N ASN A 60 6.55 -8.40 -9.51
CA ASN A 60 7.70 -8.69 -10.36
C ASN A 60 7.51 -7.99 -11.69
N ILE A 61 8.46 -7.14 -12.06
CA ILE A 61 8.42 -6.37 -13.29
C ILE A 61 9.70 -6.67 -14.08
N ARG A 62 9.54 -7.12 -15.32
CA ARG A 62 10.64 -7.32 -16.25
C ARG A 62 10.70 -6.14 -17.21
N ILE A 63 11.87 -5.52 -17.29
CA ILE A 63 12.12 -4.35 -18.12
C ILE A 63 13.26 -4.65 -19.09
N LEU A 64 13.02 -4.39 -20.37
CA LEU A 64 14.05 -4.24 -21.37
C LEU A 64 14.65 -2.84 -21.23
N THR A 65 15.91 -2.77 -20.79
CA THR A 65 16.66 -1.52 -20.70
C THR A 65 17.19 -1.11 -22.08
N GLN A 66 17.56 0.17 -22.20
CA GLN A 66 18.05 0.74 -23.45
C GLN A 66 19.33 0.08 -23.97
N ASP A 67 20.13 -0.52 -23.08
CA ASP A 67 21.30 -1.34 -23.43
C ASP A 67 20.95 -2.78 -23.87
N GLY A 68 19.66 -3.07 -24.11
CA GLY A 68 19.18 -4.35 -24.62
C GLY A 68 19.10 -5.46 -23.56
N LYS A 69 19.33 -5.16 -22.29
CA LYS A 69 19.29 -6.16 -21.21
C LYS A 69 17.91 -6.26 -20.57
N VAL A 70 17.59 -7.44 -20.03
CA VAL A 70 16.37 -7.64 -19.23
C VAL A 70 16.71 -7.54 -17.75
N ARG A 71 16.13 -6.54 -17.07
CA ARG A 71 16.23 -6.38 -15.61
C ARG A 71 14.93 -6.76 -14.93
N ARG A 72 15.04 -7.44 -13.78
CA ARG A 72 13.89 -7.78 -12.92
C ARG A 72 13.84 -6.83 -11.73
N LEU A 73 12.73 -6.11 -11.59
CA LEU A 73 12.44 -5.27 -10.42
C LEU A 73 11.39 -5.98 -9.56
N ARG A 74 11.63 -6.00 -8.25
CA ARG A 74 10.69 -6.50 -7.24
C ARG A 74 10.19 -5.32 -6.42
N ILE A 75 8.89 -5.14 -6.33
CA ILE A 75 8.26 -4.04 -5.58
C ILE A 75 7.23 -4.63 -4.64
N ASN A 76 7.39 -4.41 -3.34
CA ASN A 76 6.46 -4.92 -2.34
C ASN A 76 5.15 -4.13 -2.41
N ALA A 77 4.03 -4.85 -2.48
CA ALA A 77 2.71 -4.26 -2.59
C ALA A 77 2.28 -3.57 -1.29
N ASN A 78 2.71 -4.10 -0.14
CA ASN A 78 2.26 -3.65 1.18
C ASN A 78 3.08 -2.49 1.76
N ASN A 79 4.23 -2.15 1.20
CA ASN A 79 5.09 -1.10 1.75
C ASN A 79 4.90 0.21 0.97
N ARG A 80 4.16 1.16 1.57
CA ARG A 80 3.91 2.49 1.00
C ARG A 80 5.17 3.36 0.86
N GLY A 81 6.34 2.93 1.31
CA GLY A 81 7.57 3.72 1.28
C GLY A 81 8.74 3.01 0.61
N GLY A 82 9.21 3.57 -0.51
CA GLY A 82 10.62 3.56 -0.88
C GLY A 82 11.18 2.24 -1.44
N GLY A 83 11.85 2.34 -2.60
CA GLY A 83 12.62 1.23 -3.13
C GLY A 83 13.72 0.82 -2.16
N ASN A 84 13.59 -0.35 -1.53
CA ASN A 84 14.76 -1.08 -1.06
C ASN A 84 15.32 -1.85 -2.24
N GLY A 85 16.04 -1.12 -3.10
CA GLY A 85 16.84 -1.70 -4.15
C GLY A 85 18.05 -2.40 -3.52
N GLY A 86 18.18 -3.69 -3.80
CA GLY A 86 19.46 -4.38 -3.79
C GLY A 86 19.94 -4.81 -2.41
N ARG A 87 19.56 -6.03 -2.01
CA ARG A 87 20.52 -6.91 -1.32
C ARG A 87 20.43 -8.31 -1.92
N ARG A 88 21.55 -8.67 -2.57
CA ARG A 88 21.95 -9.97 -3.14
C ARG A 88 21.54 -10.20 -4.59
#